data_AF-A0A4Y8SCB8-F1
#
_entry.id   AF-A0A4Y8SCB8-F1
#
_cell.length_a   1.000
_cell.length_b   1.000
_cell.length_c   1.000
_cell.angle_alpha   90.00
_cell.angle_beta   90.00
_cell.angle_gamma   90.00
#
_symmetry.space_group_name_H-M   'P 1'
#
loop_
_entity.id
_entity.type
_entity.pdbx_description
1 polymer ?
#
loop_
_entity_poly.entity_id
_entity_poly.type
_entity_poly.pdbx_seq_one_letter_code
_entity_poly.pdbx_strand_id
1 'polypeptide(L)' 'MTTLTVNIDNKKSEKAIKAVLEALGLDYSVAPTTDKMRPLNKAEQRIFDNMKSTLEYVKLYEKGEVKLKTARELLDEL' A
#
# COMPACT_ATOMS: atom_id res chain seq x y z
N MET A 1 -26.49 3.18 11.85
CA MET A 1 -25.80 4.14 10.96
C MET A 1 -24.73 3.36 10.22
N THR A 2 -24.84 3.27 8.90
CA THR A 2 -23.86 2.55 8.07
C THR A 2 -23.07 3.59 7.29
N THR A 3 -21.78 3.70 7.57
CA THR A 3 -20.88 4.64 6.90
C THR A 3 -20.08 3.91 5.84
N LEU A 4 -20.14 4.37 4.59
CA LEU A 4 -19.35 3.83 3.48
C LEU A 4 -18.12 4.72 3.26
N THR A 5 -16.93 4.15 3.44
CA THR A 5 -15.66 4.84 3.14
C THR A 5 -15.17 4.42 1.77
N VAL A 6 -14.98 5.38 0.87
CA VAL A 6 -14.49 5.15 -0.50
C VAL A 6 -13.18 5.89 -0.67
N ASN A 7 -12.13 5.19 -1.12
CA ASN A 7 -10.87 5.81 -1.48
C ASN A 7 -10.92 6.24 -2.96
N ILE A 8 -10.56 7.49 -3.25
CA ILE A 8 -10.61 8.06 -4.59
C ILE A 8 -9.23 8.63 -4.94
N ASP A 9 -8.45 7.89 -5.73
CA ASP A 9 -7.10 8.30 -6.12
C ASP A 9 -7.06 9.43 -7.17
N ASN A 10 -8.20 9.78 -7.78
CA ASN A 10 -8.27 10.77 -8.88
C ASN A 10 -9.11 12.00 -8.51
N LYS A 11 -8.46 13.18 -8.51
CA LYS A 11 -9.09 14.49 -8.23
C LYS A 11 -10.27 14.84 -9.12
N LYS A 12 -10.32 14.35 -10.37
CA LYS A 12 -11.49 14.57 -11.26
C LYS A 12 -12.69 13.75 -10.81
N SER A 13 -12.46 12.50 -10.41
CA SER A 13 -13.49 11.60 -9.90
C SER A 13 -14.03 12.07 -8.55
N GLU A 14 -13.19 12.66 -7.69
CA GLU A 14 -13.60 13.26 -6.42
C GLU A 14 -14.68 14.33 -6.61
N LYS A 15 -14.50 15.24 -7.59
CA LYS A 15 -15.47 16.29 -7.89
C LYS A 15 -16.81 15.72 -8.40
N ALA A 16 -16.75 14.71 -9.25
CA ALA A 16 -17.96 14.06 -9.76
C ALA A 16 -18.75 13.37 -8.64
N ILE A 17 -18.05 12.68 -7.73
CA ILE A 17 -18.67 11.98 -6.60
C ILE A 17 -19.27 12.99 -5.61
N LYS A 18 -18.59 14.11 -5.32
CA LYS A 18 -19.16 15.20 -4.51
C LYS A 18 -20.48 15.72 -5.07
N ALA A 19 -20.53 16.03 -6.37
CA ALA A 19 -21.73 16.52 -7.01
C ALA A 19 -22.89 15.51 -6.93
N VAL A 20 -22.59 14.21 -7.03
CA VAL A 20 -23.61 13.15 -6.87
C VAL A 20 -24.09 13.07 -5.42
N LEU A 21 -23.19 13.12 -4.44
CA LEU A 21 -23.57 13.08 -3.01
C LEU A 21 -24.42 14.30 -2.61
N GLU A 22 -24.08 15.48 -3.14
CA GLU A 22 -24.86 16.71 -2.94
C GLU A 22 -26.24 16.64 -3.60
N ALA A 23 -26.33 16.14 -4.83
CA ALA A 23 -27.61 15.95 -5.52
C ALA A 23 -28.52 14.94 -4.81
N LEU A 24 -27.93 13.95 -4.12
CA LEU A 24 -28.65 12.96 -3.33
C LEU A 24 -28.95 13.41 -1.90
N GLY A 25 -28.49 14.60 -1.49
CA GLY A 25 -28.72 15.14 -0.15
C GLY A 25 -28.07 14.31 0.96
N LEU A 26 -26.99 13.61 0.65
CA LEU A 26 -26.30 12.75 1.61
C LEU A 26 -25.21 13.53 2.35
N ASP A 27 -25.18 13.42 3.67
CA ASP A 27 -24.08 13.93 4.48
C ASP A 27 -22.78 13.17 4.15
N TYR A 28 -21.77 13.91 3.73
CA TYR A 28 -20.44 13.36 3.44
C TYR A 28 -19.34 14.20 4.07
N SER A 29 -18.23 13.55 4.41
CA SER A 29 -17.04 14.21 4.90
C SER A 29 -15.85 13.78 4.06
N VAL A 30 -15.05 14.76 3.62
CA VAL A 30 -13.79 14.50 2.95
C VAL A 30 -12.73 14.57 4.02
N ALA A 31 -12.20 13.40 4.40
CA ALA A 31 -10.99 13.38 5.21
C ALA A 31 -9.89 14.09 4.41
N PRO A 32 -9.22 15.12 4.95
CA PRO A 32 -8.05 15.66 4.30
C PRO A 32 -7.10 14.48 4.10
N THR A 33 -6.64 14.28 2.86
CA THR A 33 -5.43 13.51 2.62
C THR A 33 -4.32 14.30 3.27
N THR A 34 -4.14 14.15 4.58
CA THR A 34 -2.87 14.44 5.19
C THR A 34 -1.92 13.45 4.56
N ASP A 35 -1.36 13.87 3.44
CA ASP A 35 -0.07 13.49 2.88
C ASP A 35 1.07 13.91 3.86
N LYS A 36 0.78 13.80 5.15
CA LYS A 36 1.73 13.68 6.23
C LYS A 36 1.61 12.24 6.66
N MET A 37 1.88 11.33 5.73
CA MET A 37 2.35 10.02 6.10
C MET A 37 3.53 10.31 7.03
N ARG A 38 3.31 10.10 8.34
CA ARG A 38 4.36 10.34 9.33
C ARG A 38 5.59 9.58 8.82
N PRO A 39 6.81 10.16 8.85
CA PRO A 39 7.99 9.42 8.44
C PRO A 39 8.01 8.10 9.21
N LEU A 40 8.20 6.98 8.49
CA LEU A 40 8.22 5.66 9.10
C LEU A 40 9.20 5.70 10.28
N ASN A 41 8.77 5.23 11.44
CA ASN A 41 9.66 5.09 12.58
C ASN A 41 10.73 4.03 12.25
N LYS A 42 11.79 3.93 13.05
CA LYS A 42 12.91 2.99 12.78
C LYS A 42 12.48 1.52 12.62
N ALA A 43 11.47 1.07 13.35
CA ALA A 43 10.93 -0.28 13.23
C ALA A 43 10.11 -0.44 11.93
N GLU A 44 9.29 0.55 11.59
CA GLU A 44 8.52 0.56 10.34
C GLU A 44 9.44 0.61 9.12
N GLN A 45 10.54 1.38 9.16
CA GLN A 45 11.56 1.42 8.11
C GLN A 45 12.22 0.05 7.91
N ARG A 46 12.61 -0.64 8.98
CA ARG A 46 13.19 -1.98 8.89
C ARG A 46 12.23 -2.99 8.23
N ILE A 47 10.95 -2.92 8.58
CA ILE A 47 9.94 -3.81 7.98
C ILE A 47 9.82 -3.50 6.48
N PHE A 48 9.76 -2.22 6.12
CA PHE A 48 9.70 -1.79 4.72
C PHE A 48 10.93 -2.23 3.92
N ASP A 49 12.14 -2.05 4.46
CA ASP A 49 13.39 -2.45 3.81
C ASP A 49 13.48 -3.97 3.62
N ASN A 50 13.07 -4.76 4.63
CA ASN A 50 13.01 -6.21 4.53
C ASN A 50 12.01 -6.68 3.46
N MET A 51 10.82 -6.05 3.40
CA MET A 51 9.80 -6.37 2.39
C MET A 51 10.29 -6.01 0.99
N LYS A 52 10.92 -4.84 0.82
CA LYS A 52 11.48 -4.41 -0.45
C LYS A 52 12.55 -5.37 -0.95
N SER A 53 13.48 -5.76 -0.08
CA SER A 53 14.52 -6.74 -0.43
C SER A 53 13.92 -8.08 -0.86
N THR A 54 12.91 -8.57 -0.14
CA THR A 54 12.22 -9.82 -0.49
C THR A 54 11.55 -9.74 -1.87
N LEU A 55 10.90 -8.61 -2.18
CA LEU A 55 10.27 -8.41 -3.50
C LEU A 55 11.29 -8.34 -4.64
N GLU A 56 12.47 -7.76 -4.39
CA GLU A 56 13.57 -7.75 -5.36
C GLU A 56 14.08 -9.17 -5.61
N TYR A 57 14.25 -9.99 -4.57
CA TYR A 57 14.60 -11.40 -4.71
C TYR A 57 13.56 -12.20 -5.51
N VAL A 58 12.27 -11.98 -5.25
CA VAL A 58 11.20 -12.64 -6.00
C VAL A 58 11.22 -12.23 -7.47
N LYS A 59 11.45 -10.95 -7.78
CA LYS A 59 11.58 -10.48 -9.17
C LYS A 59 12.79 -11.07 -9.89
N LEU A 60 13.92 -11.22 -9.19
CA LEU A 60 15.12 -11.86 -9.75
C LEU A 60 14.89 -13.36 -10.00
N TYR A 61 14.11 -14.03 -9.14
CA TYR A 61 13.68 -15.40 -9.35
C TYR A 61 12.74 -15.53 -10.56
N GLU A 62 11.75 -14.64 -10.71
CA GLU A 62 10.85 -14.62 -11.89
C GLU A 62 11.59 -14.37 -13.20
N LYS A 63 12.68 -13.59 -13.16
CA LYS A 63 13.57 -13.36 -14.30
C LYS A 63 14.53 -14.53 -14.58
N GLY A 64 14.58 -15.53 -13.70
CA GLY A 64 15.48 -16.67 -13.81
C GLY A 64 16.95 -16.36 -13.49
N GLU A 65 17.24 -15.19 -12.93
CA GLU A 65 18.60 -14.74 -12.60
C GLU A 65 19.08 -15.31 -11.25
N VAL A 66 18.16 -15.74 -10.39
CA VAL A 66 18.46 -16.31 -9.07
C VAL A 66 17.66 -17.59 -8.87
N LYS A 67 18.29 -18.66 -8.36
CA LYS A 67 17.60 -19.90 -7.97
C LYS A 67 17.10 -19.77 -6.55
N LEU A 68 15.86 -20.21 -6.29
CA LEU A 68 15.36 -20.35 -4.91
C LEU A 68 16.25 -21.36 -4.18
N LYS A 69 17.01 -20.87 -3.19
CA LYS A 69 17.66 -21.74 -2.23
C LYS A 69 16.58 -22.43 -1.40
N THR A 70 16.71 -23.74 -1.22
CA THR A 70 15.80 -24.50 -0.37
C THR A 70 16.01 -24.14 1.09
N ALA A 71 14.97 -24.32 1.92
CA ALA A 71 15.05 -24.06 3.36
C ALA A 71 16.19 -24.84 4.05
N ARG A 72 16.62 -25.96 3.47
CA ARG A 72 17.79 -26.73 3.91
C ARG A 72 19.11 -25.99 3.66
N GLU A 73 19.30 -25.47 2.45
CA GLU A 73 20.51 -24.72 2.09
C GLU A 73 20.64 -23.42 2.89
N LEU A 74 19.52 -22.78 3.26
CA LEU A 74 19.53 -21.60 4.12
C LEU A 74 19.90 -21.91 5.58
N LEU A 75 19.61 -23.12 6.06
CA LEU A 75 19.94 -23.56 7.42
C LEU A 75 21.38 -24.07 7.53
N ASP A 76 21.96 -24.59 6.45
CA ASP A 76 23.35 -25.01 6.40
C ASP A 76 24.35 -23.82 6.30
N GLU A 77 23.88 -22.63 5.92
CA GLU A 77 24.69 -21.38 5.85
C GLU A 77 24.72 -20.58 7.16
N LEU A 78 24.03 -21.04 8.22
CA LEU A 78 23.85 -20.38 9.52
C LEU A 78 24.75 -21.00 10.61
#